data_AF-A0A920U8T7-F1
#
_entry.id   AF-A0A920U8T7-F1
#
_cell.length_a   1.000
_cell.length_b   1.000
_cell.length_c   1.000
_cell.angle_alpha   90.00
_cell.angle_beta   90.00
_cell.angle_gamma   90.00
#
_symmetry.space_group_name_H-M   'P 1'
#
loop_
_entity.id
_entity.type
_entity.pdbx_description
1 polymer ?
#
loop_
_entity_poly.entity_id
_entity_poly.type
_entity_poly.pdbx_seq_one_letter_code
_entity_poly.pdbx_strand_id
1 'polypeptide(L)' 'MRWRPFSTFHFRTTLDEVFREEEWSRYGEPWIITFFELVGDTVWGATAAMLRQLLPWPSG' A
#
# COMPACT_ATOMS: atom_id res chain seq x y z
N MET A 1 22.02 15.07 32.03
CA MET A 1 21.05 14.47 31.07
C MET A 1 21.37 15.00 29.68
N ARG A 2 21.70 14.11 28.72
CA ARG A 2 22.10 14.46 27.35
C ARG A 2 21.05 13.94 26.37
N TRP A 3 20.33 14.84 25.71
CA TRP A 3 19.35 14.54 24.67
C TRP A 3 20.07 14.04 23.40
N ARG A 4 19.56 12.98 22.75
CA ARG A 4 20.06 12.47 21.44
C ARG A 4 19.01 12.81 20.37
N PRO A 5 19.37 13.44 19.25
CA PRO A 5 18.40 13.69 18.19
C PRO A 5 18.00 12.35 17.53
N PHE A 6 16.74 12.31 17.10
CA PHE A 6 16.07 11.18 16.48
C PHE A 6 16.94 10.52 15.41
N SER A 7 17.08 9.20 15.54
CA SER A 7 17.76 8.32 14.59
C SER A 7 17.22 8.56 13.18
N THR A 8 18.14 8.73 12.23
CA THR A 8 17.86 8.69 10.79
C THR A 8 17.09 7.41 10.46
N PHE A 9 15.81 7.55 10.10
CA PHE A 9 15.02 6.46 9.55
C PHE A 9 15.60 6.11 8.17
N HIS A 10 16.20 4.93 8.05
CA HIS A 10 16.51 4.35 6.74
C HIS A 10 15.21 3.82 6.15
N PHE A 11 14.56 4.61 5.30
CA PHE A 11 13.39 4.19 4.55
C PHE A 11 13.83 3.27 3.41
N ARG A 12 13.34 2.03 3.41
CA ARG A 12 13.35 1.18 2.23
C ARG A 12 12.01 0.51 2.12
N THR A 13 11.10 1.13 1.37
CA THR A 13 9.84 0.52 0.95
C THR A 13 10.04 -0.01 -0.46
N THR A 14 10.13 -1.33 -0.60
CA THR A 14 10.10 -1.98 -1.91
C THR A 14 8.63 -1.98 -2.36
N LEU A 15 8.33 -1.61 -3.61
CA LEU A 15 6.96 -1.53 -4.13
C LEU A 15 6.14 -2.83 -3.94
N ASP A 16 6.81 -3.98 -3.94
CA ASP A 16 6.23 -5.31 -3.68
C ASP A 16 5.67 -5.48 -2.26
N GLU A 17 6.21 -4.76 -1.27
CA GLU A 17 5.74 -4.82 0.13
C GLU A 17 4.56 -3.88 0.40
N VAL A 18 4.26 -2.98 -0.54
CA VAL A 18 3.31 -1.87 -0.35
C VAL A 18 1.95 -2.19 -0.97
N PHE A 19 1.85 -3.13 -1.90
CA PHE A 19 0.62 -3.40 -2.65
C PHE A 19 0.16 -4.85 -2.53
N ARG A 20 -1.13 -5.07 -2.27
CA ARG A 20 -1.75 -6.40 -2.32
C ARG A 20 -3.19 -6.33 -2.84
N GLU A 21 -3.59 -7.37 -3.56
CA GLU A 21 -4.98 -7.60 -3.98
C GLU A 21 -5.50 -8.88 -3.34
N GLU A 22 -6.74 -8.83 -2.90
CA GLU A 22 -7.44 -10.00 -2.39
C GLU A 22 -8.74 -10.20 -3.15
N GLU A 23 -9.03 -11.45 -3.51
CA GLU A 23 -10.34 -11.84 -4.03
C GLU A 23 -11.27 -12.18 -2.86
N TRP A 24 -12.33 -11.40 -2.73
CA TRP A 24 -13.38 -11.61 -1.75
C TRP A 24 -14.66 -12.07 -2.46
N SER A 25 -15.59 -12.66 -1.73
CA SER A 25 -16.94 -12.91 -2.24
C SER A 25 -17.89 -11.84 -1.71
N ARG A 26 -18.52 -11.08 -2.62
CA ARG A 26 -19.54 -10.09 -2.28
C ARG A 26 -20.84 -10.46 -2.98
N TYR A 27 -21.86 -10.82 -2.21
CA TYR A 27 -23.14 -11.31 -2.74
C TYR A 27 -23.03 -12.56 -3.63
N GLY A 28 -22.05 -13.42 -3.37
CA GLY A 28 -21.79 -14.61 -4.17
C GLY A 28 -20.93 -14.36 -5.42
N GLU A 29 -20.64 -13.10 -5.73
CA GLU A 29 -19.80 -12.71 -6.86
C GLU A 29 -18.37 -12.41 -6.42
N PRO A 30 -17.35 -12.75 -7.24
CA PRO A 30 -15.97 -12.35 -6.99
C PRO A 30 -15.82 -10.83 -6.97
N TRP A 31 -15.15 -10.32 -5.96
CA TRP A 31 -14.88 -8.91 -5.77
C TRP A 31 -13.43 -8.69 -5.38
N ILE A 32 -12.68 -7.98 -6.21
CA ILE A 32 -11.27 -7.67 -5.93
C ILE A 32 -11.20 -6.46 -5.01
N ILE A 33 -10.48 -6.60 -3.89
CA ILE A 33 -10.13 -5.48 -3.01
C ILE A 33 -8.65 -5.20 -3.13
N THR A 34 -8.34 -3.95 -3.41
CA THR A 34 -6.97 -3.42 -3.49
C THR A 34 -6.57 -2.79 -2.16
N PHE A 35 -5.34 -3.06 -1.72
CA PHE A 35 -4.74 -2.51 -0.51
C PHE A 35 -3.37 -1.91 -0.83
N PHE A 36 -3.08 -0.77 -0.20
CA PHE A 36 -1.78 -0.13 -0.15
C PHE A 36 -1.35 0.05 1.32
N GLU A 37 -0.31 -0.66 1.73
CA GLU A 37 0.28 -0.57 3.07
C GLU A 37 1.31 0.57 3.09
N LEU A 38 0.95 1.67 3.74
CA LEU A 38 1.80 2.85 3.91
C LEU A 38 2.39 2.83 5.33
N VAL A 39 3.47 3.59 5.54
CA VAL A 39 4.06 3.68 6.88
C VAL A 39 3.07 4.33 7.84
N GLY A 40 2.50 3.52 8.73
CA GLY A 40 1.55 3.96 9.75
C GLY A 40 0.10 4.07 9.28
N ASP A 41 -0.24 3.62 8.07
CA ASP A 41 -1.61 3.66 7.53
C ASP A 41 -1.86 2.60 6.45
N THR A 42 -3.12 2.28 6.18
CA THR A 42 -3.53 1.36 5.11
C THR A 42 -4.62 2.01 4.26
N VAL A 43 -4.33 2.24 2.98
CA VAL A 43 -5.30 2.74 2.01
C VAL A 43 -5.92 1.56 1.28
N TRP A 44 -7.25 1.49 1.21
CA TRP A 44 -7.96 0.34 0.63
C TRP A 44 -9.22 0.74 -0.13
N GLY A 45 -9.78 -0.22 -0.86
CA GLY A 45 -11.05 -0.03 -1.58
C GLY A 45 -10.94 0.94 -2.76
N ALA A 46 -11.93 1.82 -2.93
CA ALA A 46 -12.04 2.70 -4.11
C ALA A 46 -10.83 3.62 -4.29
N THR A 47 -10.30 4.18 -3.20
CA THR A 47 -9.12 5.05 -3.24
C THR A 47 -7.87 4.28 -3.65
N ALA A 48 -7.67 3.06 -3.12
CA ALA A 48 -6.58 2.19 -3.53
C ALA A 48 -6.68 1.80 -5.01
N ALA A 49 -7.88 1.48 -5.49
CA ALA A 49 -8.11 1.17 -6.90
C ALA A 49 -7.78 2.37 -7.81
N MET A 50 -8.10 3.59 -7.41
CA MET A 50 -7.72 4.80 -8.14
C MET A 50 -6.20 5.02 -8.15
N LEU A 51 -5.53 4.84 -7.02
CA LEU A 51 -4.06 4.93 -6.94
C LEU A 51 -3.39 3.92 -7.88
N ARG A 52 -3.90 2.69 -7.96
CA ARG A 52 -3.40 1.66 -8.88
C ARG A 52 -3.47 2.06 -10.36
N GLN A 53 -4.47 2.86 -10.74
CA GLN A 53 -4.65 3.35 -12.10
C GLN A 53 -3.75 4.55 -12.42
N LEU A 54 -3.37 5.34 -11.40
CA LEU A 54 -2.51 6.51 -11.56
C LEU A 54 -1.02 6.14 -11.58
N LEU A 55 -0.65 5.02 -10.95
CA LEU A 55 0.71 4.54 -10.96
C LEU A 55 1.04 3.93 -12.33
N PRO A 56 2.13 4.38 -12.99
CA PRO A 56 2.55 3.77 -14.24
C PRO A 56 2.81 2.28 -13.99
N TRP A 57 2.35 1.44 -14.92
CA TRP A 57 2.77 0.05 -14.93
C TRP A 57 4.31 0.02 -14.91
N PRO A 58 4.97 -0.84 -14.10
CA PRO A 58 6.41 -1.01 -14.18
C PRO A 58 6.76 -1.62 -15.53
N SER A 59 6.95 -0.77 -16.54
CA SER A 59 7.61 -1.12 -17.78
C SER A 59 9.11 -1.17 -17.45
N GLY A 60 9.62 -2.39 -17.30
CA GLY A 60 11.05 -2.66 -17.24
C GLY A 60 11.78 -2.29 -18.53
#